data_AF-A0A941Q1M0-F1
#
_entry.id   AF-A0A941Q1M0-F1
#
_cell.length_a   1.000
_cell.length_b   1.000
_cell.length_c   1.000
_cell.angle_alpha   90.00
_cell.angle_beta   90.00
_cell.angle_gamma   90.00
#
_symmetry.space_group_name_H-M   'P 1'
#
loop_
_entity.id
_entity.type
_entity.pdbx_description
1 polymer ?
#
loop_
_entity_poly.entity_id
_entity_poly.type
_entity_poly.pdbx_seq_one_letter_code
_entity_poly.pdbx_strand_id
1 'polypeptide(L)'
;MRTAHPRRTFLAQVAAATAALLSPPQAHAVLDWLAQRAADNRRKLYEAVADKALIDRFYVLQDEGRRQDLPPELNAAGYRLVELSETSLMLRTIGRNTGNMADATAEMDRYVPDLDADALVARYVEFVKSRGNVARAYKPALTQRINGLFRMHPARTQQSREWYDRDNAVIEWTTQGRILSALVHSHQAATGVGVVLARYSNLLYGPAAARQVENRVRNGEFADFELRTF
;
A
#
# COMPACT_ATOMS: atom_id res chain seq x y z
N MET A 1 -32.29 9.05 32.76
CA MET A 1 -31.19 8.36 32.05
C MET A 1 -30.45 9.38 31.18
N ARG A 2 -29.26 9.83 31.60
CA ARG A 2 -28.42 10.75 30.82
C ARG A 2 -27.37 9.93 30.07
N THR A 3 -27.46 9.89 28.76
CA THR A 3 -26.46 9.28 27.87
C THR A 3 -25.18 10.11 27.92
N ALA A 4 -24.10 9.52 28.42
CA ALA A 4 -22.78 10.14 28.39
C ALA A 4 -22.28 10.18 26.93
N HIS A 5 -21.98 11.39 26.42
CA HIS A 5 -21.48 11.58 25.07
C HIS A 5 -20.07 10.98 24.89
N PRO A 6 -19.82 10.22 23.80
CA PRO A 6 -18.56 9.49 23.57
C PRO A 6 -17.31 10.39 23.49
N ARG A 7 -17.48 11.68 23.19
CA ARG A 7 -16.38 12.67 23.12
C ARG A 7 -15.80 13.04 24.49
N ARG A 8 -16.60 13.02 25.56
CA ARG A 8 -16.12 13.35 26.92
C ARG A 8 -15.29 12.21 27.51
N THR A 9 -15.65 10.97 27.19
CA THR A 9 -14.92 9.77 27.61
C THR A 9 -13.54 9.69 26.96
N PHE A 10 -13.43 10.07 25.69
CA PHE A 10 -12.14 10.09 24.98
C PHE A 10 -11.19 11.16 25.53
N LEU A 11 -11.67 12.39 25.77
CA LEU A 11 -10.84 13.45 26.35
C LEU A 11 -10.38 13.15 27.78
N ALA A 12 -11.24 12.51 28.59
CA ALA A 12 -10.86 12.04 29.92
C ALA A 12 -9.83 10.91 29.88
N GLN A 13 -9.93 9.99 28.91
CA GLN A 13 -8.96 8.91 28.71
C GLN A 13 -7.60 9.45 28.23
N VAL A 14 -7.59 10.45 27.35
CA VAL A 14 -6.36 11.12 26.91
C VAL A 14 -5.69 11.88 28.06
N ALA A 15 -6.46 12.63 28.86
CA ALA A 15 -5.95 13.37 30.00
C ALA A 15 -5.36 12.44 31.09
N ALA A 16 -6.03 11.32 31.38
CA ALA A 16 -5.54 10.31 32.31
C ALA A 16 -4.27 9.61 31.81
N ALA A 17 -4.17 9.34 30.50
CA ALA A 17 -2.97 8.78 29.89
C ALA A 17 -1.76 9.73 29.97
N THR A 18 -1.96 11.05 29.78
CA THR A 18 -0.89 12.05 29.96
C THR A 18 -0.41 12.19 31.41
N ALA A 19 -1.31 12.06 32.39
CA ALA A 19 -0.94 12.13 33.81
C ALA A 19 -0.20 10.86 34.29
N ALA A 20 -0.59 9.69 33.78
CA ALA A 20 0.04 8.40 34.09
C ALA A 20 1.47 8.25 33.52
N LEU A 21 1.82 9.00 32.47
CA LEU A 21 3.18 9.03 31.90
C LEU A 21 4.22 9.70 32.82
N LEU A 22 3.80 10.35 33.92
CA LEU A 22 4.68 10.96 34.91
C LEU A 22 5.07 10.01 36.07
N SER A 23 4.51 8.79 36.10
CA SER A 23 4.82 7.76 37.11
C SER A 23 5.27 6.47 36.42
N PRO A 24 6.47 5.91 36.71
CA PRO A 24 7.02 4.79 35.95
C PRO A 24 6.12 3.53 35.84
N PRO A 25 5.45 3.04 36.90
CA PRO A 25 4.60 1.84 36.78
C PRO A 25 3.29 2.11 36.00
N GLN A 26 2.78 3.34 36.05
CA GLN A 26 1.54 3.71 35.35
C GLN A 26 1.81 4.01 33.87
N ALA A 27 3.00 4.52 33.54
CA ALA A 27 3.45 4.70 32.17
C ALA A 27 3.49 3.36 31.40
N HIS A 28 3.99 2.30 32.03
CA HIS A 28 4.03 0.96 31.41
C HIS A 28 2.63 0.42 31.13
N ALA A 29 1.70 0.54 32.07
CA ALA A 29 0.31 0.12 31.89
C ALA A 29 -0.40 0.87 30.74
N VAL A 30 -0.12 2.17 30.57
CA VAL A 30 -0.66 2.96 29.45
C VAL A 30 -0.06 2.52 28.12
N LEU A 31 1.25 2.26 28.07
CA LEU A 31 1.93 1.77 26.87
C LEU A 31 1.41 0.38 26.46
N ASP A 32 1.23 -0.53 27.42
CA ASP A 32 0.67 -1.87 27.18
C ASP A 32 -0.77 -1.80 26.67
N TRP A 33 -1.60 -0.94 27.25
CA TRP A 33 -2.97 -0.70 26.77
C TRP A 33 -3.00 -0.15 25.34
N LEU A 34 -2.14 0.82 25.02
CA LEU A 34 -2.01 1.36 23.67
C LEU A 34 -1.54 0.28 22.67
N ALA A 35 -0.56 -0.53 23.06
CA ALA A 35 -0.04 -1.62 22.24
C ALA A 35 -1.13 -2.68 21.97
N GLN A 36 -1.89 -3.06 22.98
CA GLN A 36 -3.00 -4.02 22.84
C GLN A 36 -4.11 -3.46 21.93
N ARG A 37 -4.47 -2.18 22.10
CA ARG A 37 -5.48 -1.54 21.25
C ARG A 37 -5.02 -1.45 19.79
N ALA A 38 -3.74 -1.19 19.56
CA ALA A 38 -3.17 -1.19 18.22
C ALA A 38 -3.18 -2.61 17.60
N ALA A 39 -2.89 -3.64 18.40
CA ALA A 39 -2.97 -5.04 17.97
C ALA A 39 -4.40 -5.44 17.59
N ASP A 40 -5.38 -5.12 18.44
CA ASP A 40 -6.79 -5.39 18.17
C ASP A 40 -7.29 -4.69 16.91
N ASN A 41 -6.87 -3.44 16.68
CA ASN A 41 -7.22 -2.71 15.47
C ASN A 41 -6.61 -3.37 14.22
N ARG A 42 -5.34 -3.78 14.26
CA ARG A 42 -4.70 -4.50 13.14
C ARG A 42 -5.39 -5.83 12.85
N ARG A 43 -5.76 -6.59 13.89
CA ARG A 43 -6.51 -7.83 13.74
C ARG A 43 -7.87 -7.59 13.09
N LYS A 44 -8.66 -6.65 13.60
CA LYS A 44 -9.98 -6.29 13.02
C LYS A 44 -9.87 -5.86 11.56
N LEU A 45 -8.86 -5.05 11.25
CA LEU A 45 -8.62 -4.60 9.88
C LEU A 45 -8.27 -5.76 8.96
N TYR A 46 -7.35 -6.62 9.40
CA TYR A 46 -6.99 -7.83 8.66
C TYR A 46 -8.19 -8.77 8.48
N GLU A 47 -9.04 -8.94 9.50
CA GLU A 47 -10.30 -9.69 9.42
C GLU A 47 -11.29 -9.11 8.41
N ALA A 48 -11.34 -7.78 8.27
CA ALA A 48 -12.21 -7.08 7.33
C ALA A 48 -11.73 -7.13 5.85
N VAL A 49 -10.49 -7.53 5.59
CA VAL A 49 -9.97 -7.70 4.22
C VAL A 49 -10.81 -8.73 3.46
N ALA A 50 -11.36 -8.33 2.32
CA ALA A 50 -12.21 -9.19 1.50
C ALA A 50 -11.43 -10.33 0.80
N ASP A 51 -10.22 -10.05 0.31
CA ASP A 51 -9.38 -11.02 -0.42
C ASP A 51 -8.20 -11.48 0.44
N LYS A 52 -8.48 -12.23 1.51
CA LYS A 52 -7.44 -12.73 2.43
C LYS A 52 -6.40 -13.59 1.71
N ALA A 53 -6.84 -14.43 0.77
CA ALA A 53 -5.95 -15.31 0.02
C ALA A 53 -4.86 -14.54 -0.73
N LEU A 54 -5.19 -13.37 -1.28
CA LEU A 54 -4.22 -12.47 -1.89
C LEU A 54 -3.31 -11.84 -0.82
N ILE A 55 -3.89 -11.31 0.26
CA ILE A 55 -3.12 -10.57 1.28
C ILE A 55 -2.16 -11.44 2.06
N ASP A 56 -2.50 -12.69 2.32
CA ASP A 56 -1.62 -13.66 2.97
C ASP A 56 -0.34 -13.94 2.16
N ARG A 57 -0.32 -13.58 0.86
CA ARG A 57 0.90 -13.64 0.05
C ARG A 57 1.85 -12.49 0.30
N PHE A 58 1.40 -11.36 0.83
CA PHE A 58 2.18 -10.13 0.94
C PHE A 58 2.27 -9.59 2.37
N TYR A 59 1.46 -10.08 3.29
CA TYR A 59 1.34 -9.58 4.63
C TYR A 59 1.26 -10.73 5.63
N VAL A 60 1.96 -10.58 6.75
CA VAL A 60 2.04 -11.56 7.83
C VAL A 60 1.57 -10.90 9.11
N LEU A 61 0.48 -11.41 9.69
CA LEU A 61 0.01 -11.03 11.03
C LEU A 61 0.52 -12.06 12.05
N GLN A 62 1.22 -11.61 13.09
CA GLN A 62 1.76 -12.46 14.15
C GLN A 62 1.24 -12.04 15.52
N ASP A 63 1.30 -12.98 16.47
CA ASP A 63 0.99 -12.76 17.89
C ASP A 63 -0.35 -12.04 18.10
N GLU A 64 -1.41 -12.55 17.49
CA GLU A 64 -2.77 -11.97 17.57
C GLU A 64 -2.85 -10.50 17.13
N GLY A 65 -1.95 -10.08 16.24
CA GLY A 65 -1.86 -8.73 15.72
C GLY A 65 -0.89 -7.82 16.46
N ARG A 66 -0.12 -8.32 17.44
CA ARG A 66 0.95 -7.52 18.07
C ARG A 66 2.08 -7.20 17.09
N ARG A 67 2.35 -8.10 16.14
CA ARG A 67 3.35 -7.91 15.10
C ARG A 67 2.73 -8.01 13.72
N GLN A 68 3.23 -7.19 12.81
CA GLN A 68 2.91 -7.23 11.39
C GLN A 68 4.22 -7.19 10.61
N ASP A 69 4.32 -7.99 9.57
CA ASP A 69 5.53 -8.10 8.76
C ASP A 69 5.18 -8.45 7.31
N LEU A 70 6.21 -8.53 6.48
CA LEU A 70 6.15 -9.04 5.12
C LEU A 70 6.80 -10.44 5.08
N PRO A 71 6.46 -11.25 4.07
CA PRO A 71 7.23 -12.44 3.75
C PRO A 71 8.74 -12.15 3.66
N PRO A 72 9.62 -13.08 4.11
CA PRO A 72 11.07 -12.87 4.14
C PRO A 72 11.66 -12.44 2.79
N GLU A 73 11.13 -12.97 1.68
CA GLU A 73 11.62 -12.66 0.34
C GLU A 73 11.39 -11.19 -0.04
N LEU A 74 10.24 -10.62 0.36
CA LEU A 74 9.94 -9.20 0.13
C LEU A 74 10.79 -8.31 1.03
N ASN A 75 10.99 -8.71 2.29
CA ASN A 75 11.88 -7.99 3.20
C ASN A 75 13.33 -7.96 2.69
N ALA A 76 13.83 -9.08 2.18
CA ALA A 76 15.15 -9.20 1.56
C ALA A 76 15.27 -8.37 0.27
N ALA A 77 14.20 -8.27 -0.52
CA ALA A 77 14.10 -7.38 -1.67
C ALA A 77 13.91 -5.88 -1.29
N GLY A 78 13.95 -5.54 0.00
CA GLY A 78 13.93 -4.16 0.48
C GLY A 78 12.55 -3.55 0.65
N TYR A 79 11.47 -4.32 0.49
CA TYR A 79 10.11 -3.85 0.73
C TYR A 79 9.86 -3.64 2.23
N ARG A 80 9.05 -2.63 2.55
CA ARG A 80 8.58 -2.32 3.91
C ARG A 80 7.09 -2.02 3.86
N LEU A 81 6.35 -2.50 4.85
CA LEU A 81 4.94 -2.19 5.00
C LEU A 81 4.76 -0.69 5.31
N VAL A 82 3.87 -0.03 4.57
CA VAL A 82 3.43 1.34 4.86
C VAL A 82 2.07 1.32 5.52
N GLU A 83 1.10 0.66 4.87
CA GLU A 83 -0.28 0.64 5.30
C GLU A 83 -0.99 -0.62 4.78
N LEU A 84 -1.88 -1.16 5.60
CA LEU A 84 -2.92 -2.10 5.20
C LEU A 84 -4.26 -1.37 5.38
N SER A 85 -5.19 -1.54 4.44
CA SER A 85 -6.57 -1.09 4.53
C SER A 85 -7.53 -2.22 4.12
N GLU A 86 -8.84 -1.97 4.17
CA GLU A 86 -9.84 -2.94 3.70
C GLU A 86 -9.77 -3.20 2.17
N THR A 87 -9.16 -2.29 1.41
CA THR A 87 -9.16 -2.33 -0.06
C THR A 87 -7.78 -2.16 -0.70
N SER A 88 -6.74 -1.97 0.11
CA SER A 88 -5.38 -1.76 -0.39
C SER A 88 -4.31 -2.19 0.61
N LEU A 89 -3.18 -2.63 0.07
CA LEU A 89 -1.93 -2.88 0.80
C LEU A 89 -0.85 -2.05 0.13
N MET A 90 -0.24 -1.14 0.89
CA MET A 90 0.82 -0.26 0.44
C MET A 90 2.16 -0.70 1.02
N LEU A 91 3.11 -0.95 0.13
CA LEU A 91 4.50 -1.29 0.44
C LEU A 91 5.42 -0.21 -0.12
N ARG A 92 6.59 -0.03 0.49
CA ARG A 92 7.62 0.91 0.03
C ARG A 92 8.97 0.22 -0.10
N THR A 93 9.66 0.50 -1.19
CA THR A 93 11.11 0.29 -1.30
C THR A 93 11.80 1.65 -1.34
N ILE A 94 12.99 1.72 -0.75
CA ILE A 94 13.86 2.88 -0.88
C ILE A 94 14.82 2.58 -2.03
N GLY A 95 14.78 3.43 -3.05
CA GLY A 95 15.70 3.40 -4.17
C GLY A 95 17.01 4.09 -3.81
N ARG A 96 17.56 4.83 -4.77
CA ARG A 96 18.83 5.56 -4.57
C ARG A 96 18.61 6.84 -3.76
N ASN A 97 19.64 7.21 -3.01
CA ASN A 97 19.78 8.56 -2.48
C ASN A 97 20.53 9.39 -3.54
N THR A 98 19.93 10.50 -3.92
CA THR A 98 20.46 11.45 -4.90
C THR A 98 20.92 12.72 -4.20
N GLY A 99 21.85 13.45 -4.80
CA GLY A 99 22.39 14.67 -4.18
C GLY A 99 21.37 15.81 -4.10
N ASN A 100 20.45 15.88 -5.06
CA ASN A 100 19.44 16.94 -5.15
C ASN A 100 18.23 16.50 -6.01
N MET A 101 17.19 17.34 -6.05
CA MET A 101 15.93 17.05 -6.74
C MET A 101 16.05 17.06 -8.28
N ALA A 102 17.04 17.78 -8.84
CA ALA A 102 17.28 17.77 -10.28
C ALA A 102 17.83 16.41 -10.73
N ASP A 103 18.74 15.83 -9.96
CA ASP A 103 19.28 14.49 -10.19
C ASP A 103 18.18 13.42 -10.06
N ALA A 104 17.36 13.49 -9.01
CA ALA A 104 16.21 12.60 -8.84
C ALA A 104 15.24 12.68 -10.03
N THR A 105 15.00 13.88 -10.55
CA THR A 105 14.15 14.07 -11.73
C THR A 105 14.78 13.43 -12.97
N ALA A 106 16.06 13.69 -13.21
CA ALA A 106 16.77 13.13 -14.36
C ALA A 106 16.84 11.60 -14.31
N GLU A 107 16.95 11.01 -13.11
CA GLU A 107 16.87 9.56 -12.89
C GLU A 107 15.47 9.03 -13.26
N MET A 108 14.42 9.68 -12.75
CA MET A 108 13.03 9.29 -13.05
C MET A 108 12.62 9.49 -14.50
N ASP A 109 13.24 10.42 -15.23
CA ASP A 109 12.99 10.62 -16.66
C ASP A 109 13.64 9.53 -17.53
N ARG A 110 14.67 8.84 -17.01
CA ARG A 110 15.30 7.69 -17.67
C ARG A 110 14.82 6.35 -17.14
N TYR A 111 13.94 6.37 -16.13
CA TYR A 111 13.44 5.15 -15.51
C TYR A 111 12.66 4.31 -16.52
N VAL A 112 13.06 3.05 -16.65
CA VAL A 112 12.35 2.04 -17.45
C VAL A 112 11.94 0.92 -16.50
N PRO A 113 10.63 0.65 -16.34
CA PRO A 113 10.17 -0.44 -15.49
C PRO A 113 10.57 -1.80 -16.07
N ASP A 114 11.03 -2.69 -15.20
CA ASP A 114 11.29 -4.10 -15.53
C ASP A 114 10.38 -4.98 -14.66
N LEU A 115 9.28 -5.44 -15.28
CA LEU A 115 8.29 -6.28 -14.62
C LEU A 115 8.81 -7.68 -14.31
N ASP A 116 9.81 -8.17 -15.04
CA ASP A 116 10.34 -9.53 -14.87
C ASP A 116 11.38 -9.59 -13.74
N ALA A 117 12.07 -8.48 -13.49
CA ALA A 117 12.98 -8.32 -12.35
C ALA A 117 12.28 -7.97 -11.02
N ASP A 118 10.99 -7.58 -11.04
CA ASP A 118 10.28 -7.14 -9.85
C ASP A 118 9.70 -8.33 -9.05
N ALA A 119 10.31 -8.60 -7.89
CA ALA A 119 9.89 -9.66 -6.98
C ALA A 119 8.42 -9.56 -6.53
N LEU A 120 7.88 -8.35 -6.42
CA LEU A 120 6.48 -8.15 -6.03
C LEU A 120 5.54 -8.51 -7.18
N VAL A 121 5.89 -8.12 -8.40
CA VAL A 121 5.16 -8.47 -9.62
C VAL A 121 5.18 -9.98 -9.84
N ALA A 122 6.35 -10.61 -9.74
CA ALA A 122 6.50 -12.05 -9.91
C ALA A 122 5.58 -12.83 -8.94
N ARG A 123 5.59 -12.46 -7.65
CA ARG A 123 4.75 -13.07 -6.63
C ARG A 123 3.25 -12.83 -6.87
N TYR A 124 2.89 -11.64 -7.34
CA TYR A 124 1.52 -11.31 -7.69
C TYR A 124 1.01 -12.13 -8.88
N VAL A 125 1.79 -12.19 -9.96
CA VAL A 125 1.46 -12.97 -11.16
C VAL A 125 1.36 -14.46 -10.84
N GLU A 126 2.27 -15.00 -10.04
CA GLU A 126 2.23 -16.40 -9.59
C GLU A 126 0.91 -16.70 -8.85
N PHE A 127 0.53 -15.84 -7.90
CA PHE A 127 -0.71 -16.01 -7.15
C PHE A 127 -1.94 -15.94 -8.07
N VAL A 128 -2.00 -14.93 -8.95
CA VAL A 128 -3.10 -14.77 -9.93
C VAL A 128 -3.28 -16.05 -10.76
N LYS A 129 -2.18 -16.61 -11.28
CA LYS A 129 -2.20 -17.87 -12.03
C LYS A 129 -2.66 -19.05 -11.17
N SER A 130 -2.17 -19.15 -9.93
CA SER A 130 -2.52 -20.25 -9.01
C SER A 130 -4.02 -20.37 -8.72
N ARG A 131 -4.78 -19.27 -8.84
CA ARG A 131 -6.24 -19.25 -8.66
C ARG A 131 -7.04 -19.23 -9.96
N GLY A 132 -6.39 -19.53 -11.09
CA GLY A 132 -7.02 -19.68 -12.40
C GLY A 132 -7.40 -18.37 -13.08
N ASN A 133 -6.84 -17.25 -12.63
CA ASN A 133 -7.07 -15.93 -13.21
C ASN A 133 -5.90 -15.53 -14.11
N VAL A 134 -6.08 -14.42 -14.84
CA VAL A 134 -5.12 -13.91 -15.82
C VAL A 134 -4.54 -12.59 -15.34
N ALA A 135 -3.22 -12.51 -15.24
CA ALA A 135 -2.52 -11.25 -14.98
C ALA A 135 -2.18 -10.58 -16.32
N ARG A 136 -2.44 -9.28 -16.43
CA ARG A 136 -2.13 -8.49 -17.63
C ARG A 136 -1.37 -7.23 -17.26
N ALA A 137 -0.33 -6.92 -18.02
CA ALA A 137 0.46 -5.70 -17.87
C ALA A 137 -0.07 -4.59 -18.77
N TYR A 138 -0.02 -3.35 -18.28
CA TYR A 138 -0.50 -2.17 -18.98
C TYR A 138 0.51 -1.03 -18.99
N LYS A 139 0.42 -0.18 -20.00
CA LYS A 139 1.26 1.02 -20.16
C LYS A 139 1.15 1.96 -18.95
N PRO A 140 2.20 2.76 -18.66
CA PRO A 140 2.20 3.67 -17.51
C PRO A 140 1.07 4.71 -17.49
N ALA A 141 0.51 5.06 -18.65
CA ALA A 141 -0.67 5.91 -18.75
C ALA A 141 -1.88 5.33 -17.97
N LEU A 142 -2.06 4.00 -17.98
CA LEU A 142 -3.12 3.37 -17.19
C LEU A 142 -2.78 3.38 -15.70
N THR A 143 -1.51 3.15 -15.33
CA THR A 143 -1.01 3.27 -13.96
C THR A 143 -1.31 4.64 -13.37
N GLN A 144 -1.06 5.71 -14.13
CA GLN A 144 -1.36 7.08 -13.71
C GLN A 144 -2.84 7.28 -13.41
N ARG A 145 -3.72 6.77 -14.28
CA ARG A 145 -5.17 6.84 -14.07
C ARG A 145 -5.57 6.12 -12.80
N ILE A 146 -5.12 4.87 -12.63
CA ILE A 146 -5.47 4.06 -11.45
C ILE A 146 -4.96 4.74 -10.17
N ASN A 147 -3.69 5.17 -10.12
CA ASN A 147 -3.15 5.91 -8.98
C ASN A 147 -3.99 7.16 -8.64
N GLY A 148 -4.44 7.89 -9.66
CA GLY A 148 -5.31 9.06 -9.49
C GLY A 148 -6.68 8.77 -8.89
N LEU A 149 -7.21 7.55 -9.03
CA LEU A 149 -8.50 7.15 -8.45
C LEU A 149 -8.43 6.97 -6.94
N PHE A 150 -7.32 6.43 -6.44
CA PHE A 150 -7.19 6.03 -5.05
C PHE A 150 -6.43 7.04 -4.19
N ARG A 151 -6.03 8.19 -4.78
CA ARG A 151 -5.26 9.23 -4.11
C ARG A 151 -4.10 8.65 -3.31
N MET A 152 -3.39 7.69 -3.90
CA MET A 152 -2.28 6.98 -3.25
C MET A 152 -1.07 7.89 -3.23
N HIS A 153 -1.15 8.91 -2.38
CA HIS A 153 -0.15 9.92 -2.23
C HIS A 153 0.76 9.49 -1.10
N PRO A 154 2.03 9.16 -1.37
CA PRO A 154 3.01 9.29 -0.32
C PRO A 154 2.98 10.74 0.18
N ALA A 155 3.12 10.95 1.50
CA ALA A 155 2.82 12.21 2.17
C ALA A 155 3.43 13.41 1.41
N ARG A 156 2.58 14.17 0.71
CA ARG A 156 3.02 15.27 -0.13
C ARG A 156 3.51 16.38 0.78
N THR A 157 4.78 16.73 0.68
CA THR A 157 5.36 17.86 1.39
C THR A 157 5.76 18.94 0.39
N GLN A 158 6.05 20.15 0.85
CA GLN A 158 6.61 21.19 -0.02
C GLN A 158 7.97 20.80 -0.62
N GLN A 159 8.61 19.76 -0.08
CA GLN A 159 9.94 19.30 -0.46
C GLN A 159 9.89 17.93 -1.14
N SER A 160 8.74 17.52 -1.67
CA SER A 160 8.59 16.27 -2.43
C SER A 160 8.18 16.50 -3.88
N ARG A 161 8.53 15.52 -4.71
CA ARG A 161 8.06 15.39 -6.09
C ARG A 161 7.59 13.96 -6.31
N GLU A 162 6.43 13.81 -6.93
CA GLU A 162 5.80 12.52 -7.16
C GLU A 162 5.66 12.21 -8.66
N TRP A 163 5.76 10.92 -9.00
CA TRP A 163 5.47 10.40 -10.34
C TRP A 163 4.53 9.20 -10.25
N TYR A 164 3.47 9.24 -11.05
CA TYR A 164 2.41 8.22 -11.07
C TYR A 164 2.33 7.46 -12.40
N ASP A 165 3.16 7.85 -13.36
CA ASP A 165 3.13 7.51 -14.78
C ASP A 165 4.44 6.88 -15.26
N ARG A 166 5.24 6.32 -14.35
CA ARG A 166 6.58 5.77 -14.64
C ARG A 166 6.61 4.25 -14.67
N ASP A 167 5.74 3.60 -13.92
CA ASP A 167 5.66 2.14 -13.83
C ASP A 167 4.48 1.57 -14.61
N ASN A 168 4.56 0.30 -14.95
CA ASN A 168 3.44 -0.45 -15.50
C ASN A 168 2.45 -0.88 -14.40
N ALA A 169 1.18 -0.98 -14.77
CA ALA A 169 0.16 -1.59 -13.93
C ALA A 169 0.06 -3.08 -14.27
N VAL A 170 -0.14 -3.93 -13.28
CA VAL A 170 -0.48 -5.34 -13.48
C VAL A 170 -1.85 -5.58 -12.89
N ILE A 171 -2.83 -5.96 -13.71
CA ILE A 171 -4.22 -6.14 -13.30
C ILE A 171 -4.58 -7.60 -13.44
N GLU A 172 -5.28 -8.10 -12.43
CA GLU A 172 -5.87 -9.41 -12.43
C GLU A 172 -7.28 -9.39 -13.02
N TRP A 173 -7.48 -10.30 -13.96
CA TRP A 173 -8.75 -10.55 -14.62
C TRP A 173 -9.25 -11.95 -14.35
N THR A 174 -10.54 -12.07 -14.05
CA THR A 174 -11.22 -13.37 -14.09
C THR A 174 -11.32 -13.87 -15.53
N THR A 175 -11.58 -15.17 -15.69
CA THR A 175 -11.85 -15.76 -17.01
C THR A 175 -13.08 -15.15 -17.71
N GLN A 176 -13.99 -14.54 -16.95
CA GLN A 176 -15.16 -13.81 -17.44
C GLN A 176 -14.88 -12.34 -17.76
N GLY A 177 -13.62 -11.89 -17.67
CA GLY A 177 -13.22 -10.52 -17.99
C GLY A 177 -13.60 -9.48 -16.93
N ARG A 178 -13.63 -9.85 -15.65
CA ARG A 178 -13.84 -8.93 -14.53
C ARG A 178 -12.54 -8.63 -13.81
N ILE A 179 -12.35 -7.40 -13.36
CA ILE A 179 -11.19 -7.03 -12.55
C ILE A 179 -11.39 -7.53 -11.11
N LEU A 180 -10.36 -8.13 -10.52
CA LEU A 180 -10.39 -8.51 -9.08
C LEU A 180 -9.40 -7.71 -8.24
N SER A 181 -8.21 -7.47 -8.77
CA SER A 181 -7.16 -6.74 -8.09
C SER A 181 -6.24 -6.04 -9.10
N ALA A 182 -5.46 -5.07 -8.62
CA ALA A 182 -4.46 -4.39 -9.42
C ALA A 182 -3.24 -4.07 -8.58
N LEU A 183 -2.05 -4.34 -9.11
CA LEU A 183 -0.78 -3.87 -8.60
C LEU A 183 -0.35 -2.65 -9.41
N VAL A 184 -0.19 -1.52 -8.74
CA VAL A 184 0.31 -0.28 -9.33
C VAL A 184 1.40 0.33 -8.48
N HIS A 185 2.32 1.06 -9.11
CA HIS A 185 3.41 1.71 -8.41
C HIS A 185 3.35 3.22 -8.60
N SER A 186 3.93 3.94 -7.65
CA SER A 186 4.19 5.37 -7.70
C SER A 186 5.57 5.66 -7.13
N HIS A 187 6.17 6.76 -7.54
CA HIS A 187 7.50 7.17 -7.07
C HIS A 187 7.39 8.50 -6.36
N GLN A 188 8.20 8.68 -5.32
CA GLN A 188 8.37 9.94 -4.64
C GLN A 188 9.85 10.21 -4.38
N ALA A 189 10.30 11.39 -4.78
CA ALA A 189 11.53 11.97 -4.28
C ALA A 189 11.18 12.93 -3.15
N ALA A 190 11.87 12.85 -2.01
CA ALA A 190 11.67 13.76 -0.89
C ALA A 190 13.01 14.25 -0.35
N THR A 191 13.10 15.57 -0.10
CA THR A 191 14.30 16.17 0.49
C THR A 191 14.35 15.96 2.00
N GLY A 192 15.52 15.56 2.48
CA GLY A 192 15.93 15.51 3.89
C GLY A 192 17.39 15.95 4.00
N VAL A 193 18.26 15.10 4.56
CA VAL A 193 19.74 15.32 4.53
C VAL A 193 20.32 15.12 3.11
N GLY A 194 19.54 14.55 2.19
CA GLY A 194 19.76 14.44 0.75
C GLY A 194 18.40 14.31 0.04
N VAL A 195 18.34 13.75 -1.16
CA VAL A 195 17.05 13.45 -1.82
C VAL A 195 16.87 11.95 -1.95
N VAL A 196 15.93 11.40 -1.18
CA VAL A 196 15.62 9.98 -1.21
C VAL A 196 14.54 9.71 -2.24
N LEU A 197 14.83 8.83 -3.20
CA LEU A 197 13.83 8.30 -4.12
C LEU A 197 13.24 7.02 -3.53
N ALA A 198 11.92 6.99 -3.36
CA ALA A 198 11.17 5.85 -2.87
C ALA A 198 10.12 5.42 -3.89
N ARG A 199 9.92 4.11 -4.02
CA ARG A 199 8.85 3.52 -4.82
C ARG A 199 7.80 2.93 -3.89
N TYR A 200 6.56 3.33 -4.10
CA TYR A 200 5.39 2.88 -3.36
C TYR A 200 4.61 1.93 -4.25
N SER A 201 4.46 0.69 -3.81
CA SER A 201 3.72 -0.36 -4.50
C SER A 201 2.39 -0.55 -3.80
N ASN A 202 1.33 -0.48 -4.57
CA ASN A 202 -0.04 -0.53 -4.06
C ASN A 202 -0.75 -1.70 -4.69
N LEU A 203 -1.08 -2.68 -3.85
CA LEU A 203 -1.95 -3.77 -4.21
C LEU A 203 -3.38 -3.38 -3.85
N LEU A 204 -4.18 -3.08 -4.86
CA LEU A 204 -5.59 -2.74 -4.78
C LEU A 204 -6.42 -4.01 -4.91
N TYR A 205 -7.40 -4.21 -4.04
CA TYR A 205 -8.18 -5.45 -4.03
C TYR A 205 -9.59 -5.28 -3.51
N GLY A 206 -10.38 -6.32 -3.73
CA GLY A 206 -11.75 -6.41 -3.28
C GLY A 206 -12.74 -5.69 -4.19
N PRO A 207 -14.05 -5.89 -3.96
CA PRO A 207 -15.08 -5.46 -4.90
C PRO A 207 -15.16 -3.95 -5.06
N ALA A 208 -14.87 -3.18 -4.01
CA ALA A 208 -14.93 -1.72 -4.04
C ALA A 208 -13.84 -1.14 -4.95
N ALA A 209 -12.59 -1.57 -4.79
CA ALA A 209 -11.47 -1.11 -5.61
C ALA A 209 -11.64 -1.54 -7.08
N ALA A 210 -12.00 -2.80 -7.33
CA ALA A 210 -12.25 -3.31 -8.67
C ALA A 210 -13.33 -2.51 -9.41
N ARG A 211 -14.50 -2.30 -8.77
CA ARG A 211 -15.59 -1.49 -9.35
C ARG A 211 -15.17 -0.05 -9.60
N GLN A 212 -14.37 0.54 -8.72
CA GLN A 212 -13.89 1.90 -8.91
C GLN A 212 -13.01 2.03 -10.16
N VAL A 213 -12.17 1.03 -10.44
CA VAL A 213 -11.38 0.96 -11.68
C VAL A 213 -12.29 0.75 -12.89
N GLU A 214 -13.15 -0.28 -12.86
CA GLU A 214 -14.08 -0.61 -13.97
C GLU A 214 -15.01 0.56 -14.34
N ASN A 215 -15.47 1.33 -13.36
CA ASN A 215 -16.38 2.47 -13.60
C ASN A 215 -15.68 3.72 -14.14
N ARG A 216 -14.35 3.82 -14.01
CA ARG A 216 -13.61 5.06 -14.30
C ARG A 216 -12.63 4.93 -15.47
N VAL A 217 -12.24 3.72 -15.81
CA VAL A 217 -11.43 3.42 -17.00
C VAL A 217 -12.35 2.87 -18.08
N ARG A 218 -12.29 3.43 -19.28
CA ARG A 218 -13.13 2.95 -20.39
C ARG A 218 -12.62 1.61 -20.89
N ASN A 219 -13.51 0.72 -21.33
CA ASN A 219 -13.15 -0.60 -21.86
C ASN A 219 -12.11 -0.53 -22.99
N GLY A 220 -12.23 0.44 -23.91
CA GLY A 220 -11.25 0.65 -24.97
C GLY A 220 -9.84 0.98 -24.47
N GLU A 221 -9.73 1.68 -23.33
CA GLU A 221 -8.43 2.02 -22.76
C GLU A 221 -7.67 0.79 -22.24
N PHE A 222 -8.38 -0.23 -21.73
CA PHE A 222 -7.71 -1.48 -21.38
C PHE A 222 -7.13 -2.16 -22.62
N ALA A 223 -7.87 -2.21 -23.72
CA ALA A 223 -7.36 -2.80 -24.97
C ALA A 223 -6.17 -2.00 -25.54
N ASP A 224 -6.27 -0.67 -25.56
CA ASP A 224 -5.25 0.22 -26.16
C ASP A 224 -3.94 0.27 -25.34
N PHE A 225 -4.05 0.08 -24.02
CA PHE A 225 -2.92 0.16 -23.10
C PHE A 225 -2.34 -1.19 -22.69
N GLU A 226 -2.95 -2.32 -23.09
CA GLU A 226 -2.39 -3.64 -22.80
C GLU A 226 -1.01 -3.78 -23.45
N LEU A 227 -0.06 -4.35 -22.70
CA LEU A 227 1.30 -4.63 -23.16
C LEU A 227 1.52 -6.12 -23.37
N ARG A 228 1.12 -6.92 -22.38
CA ARG A 228 1.21 -8.38 -22.44
C ARG A 228 0.27 -9.04 -21.43
N THR A 229 -0.03 -10.29 -21.70
CA THR A 229 -0.63 -11.24 -20.75
C THR A 229 0.48 -12.14 -20.20
N PHE A 230 0.46 -12.44 -18.89
CA PHE A 230 1.43 -13.31 -18.24
C PHE A 230 1.03 -14.78 -18.25
#